data_AF-A0A0L0WEE1-F1
#
_entry.id   AF-A0A0L0WEE1-F1
#
_cell.length_a   1.000
_cell.length_b   1.000
_cell.length_c   1.000
_cell.angle_alpha   90.00
_cell.angle_beta   90.00
_cell.angle_gamma   90.00
#
_symmetry.space_group_name_H-M   'P 1'
#
loop_
_entity.id
_entity.type
_entity.pdbx_description
1 polymer ?
#
loop_
_entity_poly.entity_id
_entity_poly.type
_entity_poly.pdbx_seq_one_letter_code
_entity_poly.pdbx_strand_id
1 'polypeptide(L)'
;MQLIKNKEAFEEECWLFSSSLYNFVEKHCETDSIRWFFDSCYMPDYYTKDSYTVIFKSYDIEEYKDYILSIEVTYEDNNYNFRIIKQVP
;
A
#
# COMPACT_ATOMS: atom_id res chain seq x y z
N MET A 1 -10.96 12.82 -2.95
CA MET A 1 -10.09 11.65 -2.79
C MET A 1 -10.54 11.00 -1.50
N GLN A 2 -10.91 9.72 -1.51
CA GLN A 2 -11.36 9.02 -0.31
C GLN A 2 -10.15 8.48 0.45
N LEU A 3 -10.13 8.63 1.77
CA LEU A 3 -9.05 8.15 2.64
C LEU A 3 -9.57 7.02 3.52
N ILE A 4 -8.99 5.83 3.35
CA ILE A 4 -9.20 4.68 4.22
C ILE A 4 -8.00 4.55 5.15
N LYS A 5 -8.23 4.53 6.46
CA LYS A 5 -7.17 4.29 7.48
C LYS A 5 -7.31 2.96 8.20
N ASN A 6 -8.43 2.28 8.01
CA ASN A 6 -8.70 0.99 8.63
C ASN A 6 -8.34 -0.13 7.65
N LYS A 7 -7.56 -1.11 8.12
CA LYS A 7 -7.11 -2.24 7.29
C LYS A 7 -8.27 -3.09 6.78
N GLU A 8 -9.23 -3.44 7.63
CA GLU A 8 -10.38 -4.27 7.25
C GLU A 8 -11.24 -3.57 6.19
N ALA A 9 -11.49 -2.26 6.36
CA ALA A 9 -12.20 -1.46 5.36
C ALA A 9 -11.43 -1.39 4.03
N PHE A 10 -10.10 -1.32 4.07
CA PHE A 10 -9.29 -1.37 2.85
C PHE A 10 -9.39 -2.74 2.18
N GLU A 11 -9.31 -3.83 2.95
CA GLU A 11 -9.44 -5.19 2.42
C GLU A 11 -10.82 -5.45 1.83
N GLU A 12 -11.88 -4.86 2.38
CA GLU A 12 -13.25 -4.95 1.88
C GLU A 12 -13.47 -4.08 0.63
N GLU A 13 -13.12 -2.79 0.67
CA GLU A 13 -13.35 -1.87 -0.45
C GLU A 13 -12.39 -2.12 -1.62
N CYS A 14 -11.17 -2.57 -1.36
CA CYS A 14 -10.11 -2.83 -2.35
C CYS A 14 -9.81 -4.33 -2.52
N TRP A 15 -10.80 -5.19 -2.26
CA TRP A 15 -10.67 -6.66 -2.28
C TRP A 15 -10.07 -7.25 -3.56
N LEU A 16 -10.21 -6.54 -4.70
CA LEU A 16 -9.69 -6.95 -6.00
C LEU A 16 -8.16 -7.01 -6.07
N PHE A 17 -7.45 -6.24 -5.24
CA PHE A 17 -5.99 -6.18 -5.29
C PHE A 17 -5.30 -6.21 -3.92
N SER A 18 -6.03 -6.04 -2.82
CA SER A 18 -5.48 -5.98 -1.46
C SER A 18 -4.57 -7.17 -1.12
N SER A 19 -5.03 -8.41 -1.38
CA SER A 19 -4.23 -9.62 -1.16
C SER A 19 -2.95 -9.67 -2.00
N SER A 20 -3.05 -9.33 -3.29
CA SER A 20 -1.90 -9.32 -4.20
C SER A 20 -0.89 -8.23 -3.84
N LEU A 21 -1.37 -7.10 -3.31
CA LEU A 21 -0.53 -6.02 -2.80
C LEU A 21 0.24 -6.45 -1.54
N TYR A 22 -0.41 -7.12 -0.58
CA TYR A 22 0.29 -7.63 0.60
C TYR A 22 1.38 -8.63 0.22
N ASN A 23 1.08 -9.56 -0.69
CA ASN A 23 2.08 -10.51 -1.21
C ASN A 23 3.25 -9.79 -1.90
N PHE A 24 2.97 -8.70 -2.64
CA PHE A 24 4.02 -7.89 -3.25
C PHE A 24 4.91 -7.22 -2.20
N VAL A 25 4.31 -6.63 -1.16
CA VAL A 25 5.05 -5.97 -0.06
C VAL A 25 5.93 -6.98 0.67
N GLU A 26 5.38 -8.12 1.07
CA GLU A 26 6.11 -9.19 1.75
C GLU A 26 7.29 -9.70 0.90
N LYS A 27 7.05 -9.95 -0.39
CA LYS A 27 8.08 -10.53 -1.26
C LYS A 27 9.18 -9.55 -1.67
N HIS A 28 8.86 -8.27 -1.82
CA HIS A 28 9.76 -7.30 -2.46
C HIS A 28 10.22 -6.16 -1.56
N CYS A 29 9.53 -5.90 -0.46
CA CYS A 29 9.81 -4.74 0.40
C CYS A 29 10.23 -5.13 1.81
N GLU A 30 9.80 -6.29 2.31
CA GLU A 30 10.23 -6.79 3.61
C GLU A 30 11.65 -7.34 3.58
N THR A 31 12.33 -7.21 4.72
CA THR A 31 13.65 -7.77 4.97
C THR A 31 13.65 -8.46 6.33
N ASP A 32 14.74 -9.15 6.66
CA ASP A 32 14.90 -9.77 7.99
C ASP A 32 14.72 -8.79 9.16
N SER A 33 14.88 -7.48 8.91
CA SER A 33 14.79 -6.42 9.94
C SER A 33 13.66 -5.42 9.72
N ILE A 34 12.96 -5.44 8.59
CA ILE A 34 11.92 -4.45 8.27
C ILE A 34 10.65 -5.17 7.85
N ARG A 35 9.58 -4.93 8.62
CA ARG A 35 8.21 -5.35 8.30
C ARG A 35 7.33 -4.15 8.01
N TRP A 36 6.39 -4.32 7.10
CA TRP A 36 5.52 -3.24 6.63
C TRP A 36 4.07 -3.50 6.99
N PHE A 37 3.46 -2.53 7.65
CA PHE A 37 2.07 -2.61 8.07
C PHE A 37 1.24 -1.54 7.40
N PHE A 38 0.03 -1.89 7.01
CA PHE A 38 -0.92 -0.96 6.42
C PHE A 38 -1.17 0.23 7.36
N ASP A 39 -1.06 1.45 6.82
CA ASP A 39 -1.39 2.69 7.53
C ASP A 39 -2.59 3.39 6.90
N SER A 40 -2.57 3.58 5.58
CA SER A 40 -3.64 4.27 4.89
C SER A 40 -3.69 3.98 3.39
N CYS A 41 -4.86 4.16 2.78
CA CYS A 41 -5.07 4.12 1.34
C CYS A 41 -5.78 5.40 0.90
N TYR A 42 -5.19 6.10 -0.05
CA TYR A 42 -5.83 7.18 -0.79
C TYR A 42 -6.43 6.60 -2.06
N MET A 43 -7.76 6.57 -2.12
CA MET A 43 -8.50 6.12 -3.29
C MET A 43 -8.79 7.31 -4.21
N PRO A 44 -8.63 7.12 -5.53
CA PRO A 44 -9.03 8.12 -6.51
C PRO A 44 -10.53 8.43 -6.38
N ASP A 45 -10.91 9.70 -6.59
CA ASP A 45 -12.33 10.02 -6.76
C ASP A 45 -12.86 9.42 -8.06
N TYR A 46 -14.17 9.23 -8.12
CA TYR A 46 -14.90 8.71 -9.28
C TYR A 46 -14.59 9.46 -10.60
N TYR A 47 -14.12 10.71 -10.51
CA TYR A 47 -13.78 11.58 -11.64
C TYR A 47 -12.28 11.66 -11.94
N THR A 48 -11.42 11.21 -11.03
CA THR A 48 -9.96 11.21 -11.18
C THR A 48 -9.48 9.79 -11.37
N LYS A 49 -9.43 9.36 -12.62
CA LYS A 49 -8.53 8.30 -13.10
C LYS A 49 -7.08 8.60 -12.62
N ASP A 50 -6.25 7.69 -12.09
CA ASP A 50 -6.06 6.27 -12.46
C ASP A 50 -5.32 5.42 -11.40
N SER A 51 -5.10 5.91 -10.17
CA SER A 51 -4.31 5.12 -9.20
C SER A 51 -4.71 5.27 -7.74
N TYR A 52 -4.60 4.16 -7.01
CA TYR A 52 -4.63 4.14 -5.55
C TYR A 52 -3.23 4.40 -5.02
N THR A 53 -3.12 5.13 -3.91
CA THR A 53 -1.86 5.24 -3.17
C THR A 53 -2.02 4.57 -1.82
N VAL A 54 -1.32 3.46 -1.61
CA VAL A 54 -1.32 2.71 -0.36
C VAL A 54 -0.04 2.98 0.40
N ILE A 55 -0.20 3.40 1.65
CA ILE A 55 0.88 3.73 2.57
C ILE A 55 1.01 2.63 3.60
N PHE A 56 2.25 2.19 3.79
CA PHE A 56 2.68 1.30 4.84
C PHE A 56 3.71 1.99 5.72
N LYS A 57 3.75 1.58 6.98
CA LYS A 57 4.78 2.01 7.94
C LYS A 57 5.44 0.80 8.56
N SER A 58 6.72 0.94 8.90
CA SER A 58 7.35 0.00 9.81
C SER A 58 7.23 0.56 11.22
N TYR A 59 6.72 -0.22 12.17
CA TYR A 59 6.62 0.19 13.57
C TYR A 59 7.04 -0.91 14.55
N ASP A 60 7.61 -2.02 14.04
CA ASP A 60 8.02 -3.17 14.85
C ASP A 60 9.31 -2.91 15.62
N ILE A 61 10.19 -2.04 15.09
CA ILE A 61 11.49 -1.70 15.67
C ILE A 61 11.57 -0.18 15.81
N GLU A 62 11.99 0.31 16.98
CA GLU A 62 12.07 1.74 17.28
C GLU A 62 12.97 2.52 16.29
N GLU A 63 14.03 1.88 15.80
CA GLU A 63 14.94 2.41 14.77
C GLU A 63 14.23 2.71 13.45
N TYR A 64 13.18 1.96 13.12
CA TYR A 64 12.49 2.01 11.83
C TYR A 64 11.06 2.57 11.92
N LYS A 65 10.66 3.08 13.09
CA LYS A 65 9.27 3.49 13.39
C LYS A 65 8.71 4.58 12.46
N ASP A 66 9.60 5.35 11.85
CA ASP A 66 9.25 6.47 10.96
C ASP A 66 9.41 6.09 9.48
N TYR A 67 9.73 4.82 9.19
CA TYR A 67 9.91 4.36 7.82
C TYR A 67 8.57 4.35 7.11
N ILE A 68 8.57 4.85 5.88
CA ILE A 68 7.36 4.95 5.05
C ILE A 68 7.60 4.25 3.73
N LEU A 69 6.69 3.34 3.40
CA LEU A 69 6.57 2.72 2.09
C LEU A 69 5.26 3.20 1.46
N SER A 70 5.36 3.76 0.26
CA SER A 70 4.23 4.19 -0.55
C SER A 70 4.22 3.37 -1.82
N ILE A 71 3.07 2.77 -2.11
CA ILE A 71 2.82 1.98 -3.32
C ILE A 71 1.69 2.62 -4.10
N GLU A 72 1.95 2.84 -5.38
CA GLU A 72 0.94 3.17 -6.37
C GLU A 72 0.34 1.88 -6.92
N VAL A 73 -0.99 1.83 -7.00
CA VAL A 73 -1.72 0.75 -7.64
C VAL A 73 -2.48 1.30 -8.83
N THR A 74 -2.11 0.88 -10.04
CA THR A 74 -2.81 1.21 -11.28
C THR A 74 -3.53 0.00 -11.83
N TYR A 75 -4.61 0.23 -12.59
CA TYR A 75 -5.31 -0.83 -13.34
C TYR A 75 -5.09 -0.62 -14.83
N GLU A 76 -4.28 -1.48 -15.44
CA GLU A 76 -3.89 -1.41 -16.85
C GLU A 76 -3.92 -2.81 -17.46
N ASP A 77 -4.33 -2.93 -18.74
CA ASP A 77 -4.39 -4.21 -19.45
C ASP A 77 -5.11 -5.34 -18.69
N ASN A 78 -6.22 -4.99 -18.05
CA ASN A 78 -7.05 -5.85 -17.19
C ASN A 78 -6.34 -6.42 -15.94
N ASN A 79 -5.22 -5.82 -15.52
CA ASN A 79 -4.44 -6.25 -14.36
C ASN A 79 -4.15 -5.09 -13.41
N TYR A 80 -3.98 -5.43 -12.13
CA TYR A 80 -3.47 -4.49 -11.13
C TYR A 80 -1.94 -4.52 -11.11
N ASN A 81 -1.33 -3.36 -11.29
CA ASN A 81 0.11 -3.19 -11.25
C ASN A 81 0.50 -2.46 -9.96
N PHE A 82 1.61 -2.89 -9.35
CA PHE A 82 2.13 -2.32 -8.12
C PHE A 82 3.47 -1.64 -8.38
N ARG A 83 3.58 -0.38 -8.00
CA ARG A 83 4.80 0.40 -8.16
C ARG A 83 5.17 1.07 -6.86
N ILE A 84 6.39 0.85 -6.39
CA ILE A 84 6.94 1.59 -5.26
C ILE A 84 7.21 3.03 -5.71
N ILE A 85 6.54 3.99 -5.09
CA ILE A 85 6.71 5.43 -5.38
C ILE A 85 7.63 6.11 -4.37
N LYS A 86 7.63 5.62 -3.12
CA LYS A 86 8.49 6.14 -2.05
C LYS A 86 8.81 5.01 -1.09
N GLN A 87 10.09 4.89 -0.75
CA GLN A 87 10.57 4.04 0.33
C GLN A 87 11.60 4.87 1.10
N VAL A 88 11.22 5.32 2.28
CA VAL A 88 12.07 6.12 3.17
C VAL A 88 12.44 5.26 4.37
N PRO A 89 13.69 4.79 4.41
CA PRO A 89 14.37 4.46 5.65
C PRO A 89 14.89 5.72 6.38
#